data_AF-A0A3N6RST2-F1
#
_entry.id   AF-A0A3N6RST2-F1
#
_cell.length_a   1.000
_cell.length_b   1.000
_cell.length_c   1.000
_cell.angle_alpha   90.00
_cell.angle_beta   90.00
_cell.angle_gamma   90.00
#
_symmetry.space_group_name_H-M   'P 1'
#
loop_
_entity.id
_entity.type
_entity.pdbx_description
1 polymer ?
#
loop_
_entity_poly.entity_id
_entity_poly.type
_entity_poly.pdbx_seq_one_letter_code
_entity_poly.pdbx_strand_id
1 'polypeptide(L)'
;MVAVIIVTIGAVMSIKNFNNSFNNHHQRLGVGLYAIVWLQALFGFLRPSRGGKARRNWFVGHWLLGSSVAILGIINIYTGLNAYTQKTSKSAKLWTILFTAQLSSFVLLYLFQDKWSYIQSQTSRTQSVDHNSNISTAEPSQGDEIEETKPALEKC
;
A
#
# COMPACT_ATOMS: atom_id res chain seq x y z
N MET A 1 -11.72 7.56 -11.50
CA MET A 1 -13.05 7.74 -12.15
C MET A 1 -14.11 6.90 -11.45
N VAL A 2 -14.04 5.57 -11.49
CA VAL A 2 -15.05 4.65 -10.88
C VAL A 2 -15.26 4.90 -9.37
N ALA A 3 -14.18 5.07 -8.60
CA ALA A 3 -14.27 5.36 -7.17
C ALA A 3 -15.03 6.66 -6.85
N VAL A 4 -14.86 7.70 -7.68
CA VAL A 4 -15.52 9.00 -7.51
C VAL A 4 -17.03 8.84 -7.71
N ILE A 5 -17.44 8.06 -8.71
CA ILE A 5 -18.85 7.80 -9.03
C ILE A 5 -19.54 7.01 -7.91
N ILE A 6 -18.89 5.98 -7.36
CA ILE A 6 -19.45 5.21 -6.24
C ILE A 6 -19.60 6.09 -4.99
N VAL A 7 -18.62 6.96 -4.72
CA VAL A 7 -18.66 7.91 -3.61
C VAL A 7 -19.77 8.96 -3.77
N THR A 8 -20.01 9.48 -4.98
CA THR A 8 -21.14 10.40 -5.23
C THR A 8 -22.49 9.71 -5.06
N ILE A 9 -22.66 8.49 -5.59
CA ILE A 9 -23.92 7.75 -5.47
C ILE A 9 -24.26 7.46 -3.99
N GLY A 10 -23.28 6.98 -3.23
CA GLY A 10 -23.44 6.74 -1.79
C GLY A 10 -23.82 8.00 -1.02
N ALA A 11 -23.25 9.15 -1.41
CA ALA A 11 -23.54 10.43 -0.76
C ALA A 11 -24.94 10.97 -1.06
N VAL A 12 -25.37 10.88 -2.33
CA VAL A 12 -26.72 11.31 -2.72
C VAL A 12 -27.77 10.44 -2.03
N MET A 13 -27.57 9.12 -1.96
CA MET A 13 -28.44 8.24 -1.16
C MET A 13 -28.42 8.59 0.33
N SER A 14 -27.24 8.87 0.89
CA SER A 14 -27.07 9.22 2.29
C SER A 14 -27.80 10.53 2.63
N ILE A 15 -27.61 11.60 1.85
CA ILE A 15 -28.25 12.91 2.03
C ILE A 15 -29.77 12.82 1.85
N LYS A 16 -30.25 12.09 0.84
CA LYS A 16 -31.69 11.91 0.60
C LYS A 16 -32.38 11.09 1.70
N ASN A 17 -31.67 10.17 2.33
CA ASN A 17 -32.21 9.30 3.37
C ASN A 17 -31.98 9.83 4.81
N PHE A 18 -31.13 10.87 4.96
CA PHE A 18 -31.03 11.62 6.21
C PHE A 18 -32.24 12.55 6.34
N ASN A 19 -33.31 12.04 6.95
CA ASN A 19 -34.44 12.85 7.39
C ASN A 19 -34.01 13.78 8.54
N ASN A 20 -33.38 14.91 8.21
CA ASN A 20 -33.09 16.15 8.97
C ASN A 20 -32.72 16.08 10.48
N SER A 21 -32.41 14.90 10.99
CA SER A 21 -32.11 14.60 12.38
C SER A 21 -30.72 13.98 12.42
N PHE A 22 -29.68 14.83 12.33
CA PHE A 22 -28.29 14.44 12.62
C PHE A 22 -28.07 14.21 14.12
N ASN A 23 -29.00 13.55 14.79
CA ASN A 23 -29.00 13.39 16.24
C ASN A 23 -28.11 12.21 16.70
N ASN A 24 -27.64 11.38 15.76
CA ASN A 24 -26.77 10.25 16.06
C ASN A 24 -25.32 10.57 15.74
N HIS A 25 -24.42 10.25 16.68
CA HIS A 25 -22.97 10.48 16.55
C HIS A 25 -22.38 9.87 15.28
N HIS A 26 -22.86 8.68 14.87
CA HIS A 26 -22.45 8.00 13.64
C HIS A 26 -22.72 8.82 12.36
N GLN A 27 -23.90 9.44 12.26
CA GLN A 27 -24.29 10.18 11.05
C GLN A 27 -23.44 11.45 10.90
N ARG A 28 -23.17 12.13 12.02
CA ARG A 28 -22.33 13.33 12.05
C ARG A 28 -20.88 13.03 11.69
N LEU A 29 -20.33 11.92 12.21
CA LEU A 29 -19.00 11.43 11.83
C LEU A 29 -18.94 11.03 10.35
N GLY A 30 -19.97 10.36 9.83
CA GLY A 30 -20.03 9.94 8.43
C GLY A 30 -20.03 11.12 7.45
N VAL A 31 -20.79 12.19 7.74
CA VAL A 31 -20.79 13.41 6.90
C VAL A 31 -19.45 14.15 6.98
N GLY A 32 -18.87 14.27 8.18
CA GLY A 32 -17.55 14.88 8.35
C GLY A 32 -16.47 14.11 7.57
N LEU A 33 -16.45 12.78 7.71
CA LEU A 33 -15.54 11.91 6.96
C LEU A 33 -15.72 12.09 5.44
N TYR A 34 -16.95 12.17 4.96
CA TYR A 34 -17.23 12.39 3.54
C TYR A 34 -16.63 13.70 3.02
N ALA A 35 -16.80 14.80 3.75
CA ALA A 35 -16.22 16.09 3.39
C ALA A 35 -14.68 16.01 3.33
N ILE A 36 -14.05 15.33 4.28
CA ILE A 36 -12.59 15.17 4.32
C ILE A 36 -12.09 14.29 3.17
N VAL A 37 -12.85 13.25 2.76
CA VAL A 37 -12.51 12.42 1.58
C VAL A 37 -12.50 13.27 0.31
N TRP A 38 -13.47 14.16 0.13
CA TRP A 38 -13.48 15.10 -1.02
C TRP A 38 -12.33 16.10 -0.95
N LEU A 39 -12.05 16.63 0.23
CA LEU A 39 -10.91 17.50 0.45
C LEU A 39 -9.60 16.79 0.08
N GLN A 40 -9.44 15.53 0.48
CA GLN A 40 -8.28 14.71 0.15
C GLN A 40 -8.12 14.51 -1.36
N ALA A 41 -9.22 14.23 -2.07
CA ALA A 41 -9.21 14.07 -3.52
C ALA A 41 -8.83 15.39 -4.23
N LEU A 42 -9.38 16.52 -3.78
CA LEU A 42 -9.07 17.84 -4.31
C LEU A 42 -7.60 18.22 -4.06
N PHE A 43 -7.10 18.00 -2.84
CA PHE A 43 -5.68 18.21 -2.51
C PHE A 43 -4.76 17.32 -3.34
N GLY A 44 -5.18 16.08 -3.61
CA GLY A 44 -4.52 15.15 -4.52
C GLY A 44 -4.38 15.70 -5.95
N PHE A 45 -5.41 16.37 -6.44
CA PHE A 45 -5.42 16.98 -7.77
C PHE A 45 -4.54 18.24 -7.86
N LEU A 46 -4.46 19.02 -6.78
CA LEU A 46 -3.62 20.22 -6.67
C LEU A 46 -2.12 19.90 -6.46
N ARG A 47 -1.64 18.79 -7.02
CA ARG A 47 -0.27 18.30 -6.86
C ARG A 47 0.74 19.32 -7.42
N PRO A 48 1.69 19.82 -6.60
CA PRO A 48 2.70 20.78 -7.05
C PRO A 48 3.66 20.19 -8.09
N SER A 49 4.19 21.05 -8.96
CA SER A 49 5.23 20.70 -9.94
C SER A 49 6.53 20.22 -9.27
N ARG A 50 7.35 19.47 -10.03
CA ARG A 50 8.57 18.84 -9.50
C ARG A 50 9.63 19.92 -9.17
N GLY A 51 10.36 19.76 -8.05
CA GLY A 51 11.58 20.52 -7.75
C GLY A 51 11.49 21.52 -6.58
N GLY A 52 10.30 21.87 -6.09
CA GLY A 52 10.14 22.84 -4.99
C GLY A 52 10.01 22.22 -3.60
N LYS A 53 10.45 22.94 -2.55
CA LYS A 53 10.19 22.60 -1.13
C LYS A 53 8.69 22.41 -0.83
N ALA A 54 7.82 23.09 -1.58
CA ALA A 54 6.37 22.98 -1.51
C ALA A 54 5.86 21.54 -1.80
N ARG A 55 6.52 20.78 -2.68
CA ARG A 55 6.11 19.40 -3.01
C ARG A 55 6.31 18.45 -1.83
N ARG A 56 7.37 18.64 -1.04
CA ARG A 56 7.63 17.85 0.16
C ARG A 56 6.57 18.13 1.23
N ASN A 57 6.25 19.40 1.47
CA ASN A 57 5.23 19.78 2.45
C ASN A 57 3.83 19.28 2.01
N TRP A 58 3.51 19.39 0.71
CA TRP A 58 2.28 18.82 0.15
C TRP A 58 2.23 17.30 0.31
N PHE A 59 3.34 16.60 0.06
CA PHE A 59 3.40 15.15 0.21
C PHE A 59 3.14 14.72 1.66
N VAL A 60 3.80 15.36 2.64
CA VAL A 60 3.59 15.07 4.07
C VAL A 60 2.15 15.39 4.48
N GLY A 61 1.62 16.56 4.10
CA GLY A 61 0.26 16.95 4.41
C GLY A 61 -0.78 16.01 3.80
N HIS A 62 -0.65 15.71 2.51
CA HIS A 62 -1.55 14.79 1.81
C HIS A 62 -1.46 13.36 2.36
N TRP A 63 -0.26 12.90 2.72
CA TRP A 63 -0.06 11.60 3.35
C TRP A 63 -0.71 11.53 4.74
N LEU A 64 -0.47 12.52 5.61
CA LEU A 64 -1.08 12.59 6.94
C LEU A 64 -2.61 12.67 6.87
N LEU A 65 -3.14 13.48 5.95
CA LEU A 65 -4.58 13.63 5.77
C LEU A 65 -5.20 12.33 5.25
N GLY A 66 -4.52 11.63 4.34
CA GLY A 66 -4.95 10.32 3.85
C GLY A 66 -4.97 9.24 4.92
N SER A 67 -3.92 9.18 5.74
CA SER A 67 -3.86 8.27 6.89
C SER A 67 -4.98 8.55 7.88
N SER A 68 -5.25 9.84 8.14
CA SER A 68 -6.35 10.24 9.03
C SER A 68 -7.71 9.81 8.48
N VAL A 69 -7.96 9.99 7.17
CA VAL A 69 -9.18 9.53 6.50
C VAL A 69 -9.35 8.02 6.62
N ALA A 70 -8.28 7.24 6.47
CA ALA A 70 -8.34 5.79 6.62
C ALA A 70 -8.74 5.38 8.04
N ILE A 71 -8.13 5.98 9.07
CA ILE A 71 -8.44 5.72 10.48
C ILE A 71 -9.90 6.10 10.80
N LEU A 72 -10.32 7.31 10.40
CA LEU A 72 -11.69 7.76 10.62
C LEU A 72 -12.71 6.88 9.86
N GLY A 73 -12.35 6.36 8.69
CA GLY A 73 -13.15 5.39 7.95
C GLY A 73 -13.41 4.11 8.73
N ILE A 74 -12.37 3.54 9.32
CA ILE A 74 -12.48 2.34 10.17
C ILE A 74 -13.40 2.62 11.37
N ILE A 75 -13.17 3.73 12.08
CA ILE A 75 -14.01 4.13 13.23
C ILE A 75 -15.48 4.31 12.81
N ASN A 76 -15.72 4.94 11.67
CA ASN A 76 -17.07 5.19 11.16
C ASN A 76 -17.81 3.87 10.87
N ILE A 77 -17.13 2.86 10.30
CA ILE A 77 -17.72 1.55 10.02
C ILE A 77 -18.11 0.85 11.33
N TYR A 78 -17.20 0.75 12.32
CA TYR A 78 -17.52 0.11 13.60
C TYR A 78 -18.64 0.82 14.35
N THR A 79 -18.63 2.16 14.36
CA THR A 79 -19.70 2.96 14.98
C THR A 79 -21.05 2.74 14.28
N GLY A 80 -21.03 2.59 12.95
CA GLY A 80 -22.20 2.27 12.14
C GLY A 80 -22.78 0.89 12.41
N LEU A 81 -21.93 -0.14 12.52
CA LEU A 81 -22.36 -1.50 12.88
C LEU A 81 -22.97 -1.54 14.29
N ASN A 82 -22.41 -0.79 15.24
CA ASN A 82 -22.98 -0.68 16.58
C ASN A 82 -24.35 0.03 16.56
N ALA A 83 -24.48 1.13 15.82
CA ALA A 83 -25.75 1.83 15.65
C ALA A 83 -26.81 0.95 14.95
N TYR A 84 -26.40 0.16 13.95
CA TYR A 84 -27.28 -0.78 13.25
C TYR A 84 -27.79 -1.89 14.18
N THR A 85 -26.92 -2.45 15.02
CA THR A 85 -27.30 -3.49 15.99
C THR A 85 -28.33 -2.95 16.99
N GLN A 86 -28.13 -1.71 17.47
CA GLN A 86 -29.07 -1.05 18.38
C GLN A 86 -30.42 -0.72 17.72
N LYS A 87 -30.44 -0.32 16.45
CA LYS A 87 -31.66 0.08 15.72
C LYS A 87 -32.51 -1.12 15.27
N THR A 88 -31.87 -2.20 14.85
CA THR A 88 -32.54 -3.33 14.17
C THR A 88 -32.71 -4.54 15.10
N SER A 89 -32.12 -4.51 16.31
CA SER A 89 -32.03 -5.66 17.24
C SER A 89 -31.43 -6.93 16.61
N LYS A 90 -30.78 -6.80 15.44
CA LYS A 90 -30.09 -7.87 14.74
C LYS A 90 -28.60 -7.74 14.97
N SER A 91 -27.96 -8.87 15.30
CA SER A 91 -26.52 -8.94 15.51
C SER A 91 -25.75 -8.56 14.23
N ALA A 92 -24.96 -7.49 14.29
CA ALA A 92 -24.00 -7.15 13.23
C ALA A 92 -22.69 -7.96 13.32
N LYS A 93 -22.58 -8.95 14.22
CA LYS A 93 -21.33 -9.68 14.47
C LYS A 93 -20.71 -10.28 13.21
N LEU A 94 -21.52 -10.84 12.31
CA LEU A 94 -21.04 -11.39 11.05
C LEU A 94 -20.34 -10.34 10.19
N TRP A 95 -20.93 -9.15 10.04
CA TRP A 95 -20.34 -8.05 9.30
C TRP A 95 -19.05 -7.53 9.97
N THR A 96 -19.03 -7.45 11.29
CA THR A 96 -17.83 -7.07 12.06
C THR A 96 -16.69 -8.05 11.81
N ILE A 97 -16.97 -9.35 11.88
CA ILE A 97 -15.96 -10.40 11.67
C ILE A 97 -15.43 -10.35 10.24
N LEU A 98 -16.31 -10.24 9.23
CA LEU A 98 -15.91 -10.15 7.83
C LEU A 98 -15.01 -8.93 7.57
N PHE A 99 -15.38 -7.76 8.10
CA PHE A 99 -14.58 -6.55 7.93
C PHE A 99 -13.20 -6.66 8.62
N THR A 100 -13.18 -7.22 9.84
CA THR A 100 -11.92 -7.45 10.59
C THR A 100 -11.02 -8.45 9.88
N ALA A 101 -11.59 -9.55 9.37
CA ALA A 101 -10.86 -10.56 8.61
C ALA A 101 -10.28 -9.98 7.32
N GLN A 102 -11.05 -9.15 6.61
CA GLN A 102 -10.58 -8.44 5.42
C GLN A 102 -9.38 -7.52 5.72
N LEU A 103 -9.47 -6.69 6.78
CA LEU A 103 -8.39 -5.78 7.16
C LEU A 103 -7.13 -6.57 7.55
N SER A 104 -7.30 -7.68 8.27
CA SER A 104 -6.22 -8.58 8.65
C SER A 104 -5.57 -9.24 7.43
N SER A 105 -6.38 -9.66 6.45
CA SER A 105 -5.89 -10.22 5.19
C SER A 105 -5.03 -9.22 4.41
N PHE A 106 -5.43 -7.93 4.33
CA PHE A 106 -4.61 -6.91 3.70
C PHE A 106 -3.25 -6.71 4.39
N VAL A 107 -3.21 -6.71 5.73
CA VAL A 107 -1.96 -6.61 6.49
C VAL A 107 -1.06 -7.83 6.23
N LEU A 108 -1.63 -9.03 6.23
CA LEU A 108 -0.88 -10.25 5.93
C LEU A 108 -0.31 -10.24 4.51
N LEU A 109 -1.11 -9.86 3.51
CA LEU A 109 -0.66 -9.75 2.13
C LEU A 109 0.42 -8.67 1.96
N TYR A 110 0.34 -7.57 2.70
CA TYR A 110 1.38 -6.52 2.69
C TYR A 110 2.71 -7.04 3.25
N LEU A 111 2.68 -7.71 4.41
CA LEU A 111 3.87 -8.32 5.00
C LEU A 111 4.44 -9.45 4.13
N PHE A 112 3.56 -10.22 3.50
CA PHE A 112 3.96 -11.30 2.60
C PHE A 112 4.64 -10.76 1.35
N GLN A 113 4.12 -9.69 0.73
CA GLN A 113 4.76 -9.03 -0.42
C GLN A 113 6.16 -8.51 -0.09
N ASP A 114 6.33 -7.90 1.09
CA ASP A 114 7.64 -7.42 1.56
C ASP A 114 8.64 -8.59 1.65
N LYS A 115 8.25 -9.70 2.29
CA LYS A 115 9.12 -10.88 2.46
C LYS A 115 9.33 -11.70 1.18
N TRP A 116 8.38 -11.69 0.24
CA TRP A 116 8.47 -12.43 -1.00
C TRP A 116 9.68 -11.99 -1.84
N SER A 117 9.99 -10.69 -1.83
CA SER A 117 11.18 -10.14 -2.51
C SER A 117 12.49 -10.73 -1.97
N TYR A 118 12.59 -10.88 -0.65
CA TYR A 118 13.74 -11.51 0.00
C TYR A 118 13.86 -13.00 -0.32
N ILE A 119 12.75 -13.73 -0.36
CA ILE A 119 12.74 -15.16 -0.69
C ILE A 119 13.21 -15.38 -2.14
N GLN A 120 12.70 -14.59 -3.08
CA GLN A 120 13.11 -14.66 -4.49
C GLN A 120 14.62 -14.36 -4.67
N SER A 121 15.14 -13.40 -3.91
CA SER A 121 16.57 -13.06 -3.93
C SER A 121 17.47 -14.16 -3.37
N GLN A 122 16.96 -15.00 -2.46
CA GLN A 122 17.69 -16.15 -1.92
C GLN A 122 17.68 -17.33 -2.90
N THR A 123 16.51 -17.65 -3.47
CA THR A 123 16.40 -18.72 -4.47
C THR A 123 17.31 -18.48 -5.67
N SER A 124 17.37 -17.24 -6.19
CA SER A 124 18.25 -16.88 -7.30
C SER A 124 19.74 -16.95 -6.94
N ARG A 125 20.12 -16.59 -5.71
CA ARG A 125 21.51 -16.70 -5.23
C ARG A 125 21.94 -18.16 -5.08
N THR A 126 21.11 -19.00 -4.48
CA THR A 126 21.40 -20.45 -4.34
C THR A 126 21.58 -21.10 -5.70
N GLN A 127 20.70 -20.82 -6.66
CA GLN A 127 20.80 -21.38 -8.01
C GLN A 127 22.07 -20.93 -8.75
N SER A 128 22.53 -19.68 -8.55
CA SER A 128 23.80 -19.20 -9.11
C SER A 128 25.04 -19.88 -8.51
N VAL A 129 24.98 -20.26 -7.22
CA VAL A 129 26.05 -20.99 -6.53
C VAL A 129 26.12 -22.43 -7.03
N ASP A 130 24.96 -23.07 -7.22
CA ASP A 130 24.87 -24.43 -7.78
C ASP A 130 25.39 -24.48 -9.23
N HIS A 131 25.14 -23.44 -10.03
CA HIS A 131 25.64 -23.33 -11.41
C HIS A 131 27.12 -22.89 -11.52
N ASN A 132 27.71 -22.31 -10.49
CA ASN A 132 29.15 -22.03 -10.46
C ASN A 132 29.93 -23.30 -10.05
N SER A 133 29.45 -23.97 -9.00
CA SER A 133 30.10 -25.17 -8.46
C SER A 133 30.17 -26.31 -9.48
N ASN A 134 29.12 -26.51 -10.29
CA ASN A 134 29.12 -27.55 -11.33
C ASN A 134 30.08 -27.24 -12.51
N ILE A 135 30.28 -25.97 -12.87
CA ILE A 135 31.26 -25.53 -13.88
C ILE A 135 32.68 -25.76 -13.37
N SER A 136 32.96 -25.40 -12.11
CA SER A 136 34.29 -25.58 -11.53
C SER A 136 34.70 -27.05 -11.37
N THR A 137 33.76 -27.98 -11.29
CA THR A 137 34.03 -29.43 -11.28
C THR A 137 34.20 -30.06 -12.66
N ALA A 138 33.86 -29.33 -13.74
CA ALA A 138 33.90 -29.84 -15.12
C ALA A 138 35.13 -29.38 -15.92
N GLU A 139 35.91 -28.41 -15.44
CA GLU A 139 37.16 -27.97 -16.06
C GLU A 139 38.31 -28.93 -15.68
N PRO A 140 38.95 -29.65 -16.62
CA PRO A 140 40.19 -30.33 -16.34
C PRO A 140 41.31 -29.28 -16.20
N SER A 141 42.06 -29.37 -15.10
CA SER A 141 43.22 -28.55 -14.78
C SER A 141 44.25 -28.53 -15.92
N GLN A 142 44.12 -27.59 -16.85
CA GLN A 142 45.15 -27.31 -17.86
C GLN A 142 46.13 -26.31 -17.22
N GLY A 143 47.30 -26.80 -16.84
CA GLY A 143 48.40 -25.96 -16.34
C GLY A 143 48.99 -25.13 -17.49
N ASP A 144 49.00 -23.80 -17.32
CA ASP A 144 49.72 -22.90 -18.21
C ASP A 144 51.21 -22.89 -17.86
N GLU A 145 52.02 -23.38 -18.81
CA GLU A 145 53.47 -23.20 -18.84
C GLU A 145 53.82 -21.72 -18.99
N ILE A 146 54.78 -21.28 -18.17
CA ILE A 146 55.36 -19.93 -18.21
C ILE A 146 56.31 -19.86 -19.41
N GLU A 147 55.91 -19.17 -20.48
CA GLU A 147 56.84 -18.76 -21.55
C GLU A 147 57.41 -17.37 -21.25
N GLU A 148 58.64 -17.37 -20.71
CA GLU A 148 59.42 -16.18 -20.44
C GLU A 148 59.94 -15.57 -21.77
N THR A 149 59.27 -14.52 -22.27
CA THR A 149 59.76 -13.76 -23.42
C THR A 149 60.32 -12.39 -23.00
N LYS A 150 61.65 -12.33 -23.07
CA LYS A 150 62.54 -11.17 -22.87
C LYS A 150 62.22 -10.03 -23.86
N PRO A 151 62.02 -8.77 -23.41
CA PRO A 151 61.91 -7.65 -24.35
C PRO A 151 63.30 -7.21 -24.85
N ALA A 152 63.44 -7.20 -26.17
CA ALA A 152 64.54 -6.55 -26.87
C ALA A 152 64.34 -5.04 -26.94
N LEU A 153 65.47 -4.33 -26.88
CA LEU A 153 65.66 -2.88 -27.00
C LEU A 153 65.24 -2.30 -28.37
N GLU A 154 65.15 -0.96 -28.38
CA GLU A 154 65.14 0.02 -29.49
C GLU A 154 63.75 0.58 -29.86
N LYS A 155 63.57 1.88 -30.15
CA LYS A 155 64.41 3.09 -30.17
C LYS A 155 63.44 4.30 -30.28
N CYS A 156 63.86 5.43 -29.67
CA CYS A 156 63.48 6.84 -29.90
C CYS A 156 62.01 7.20 -30.16
#